data_AF-A0A7X0LQ42-F1
#
_entry.id   AF-A0A7X0LQ42-F1
#
_cell.length_a   1.000
_cell.length_b   1.000
_cell.length_c   1.000
_cell.angle_alpha   90.00
_cell.angle_beta   90.00
_cell.angle_gamma   90.00
#
_symmetry.space_group_name_H-M   'P 1'
#
loop_
_entity.id
_entity.type
_entity.pdbx_description
1 polymer ?
#
loop_
_entity_poly.entity_id
_entity_poly.type
_entity_poly.pdbx_seq_one_letter_code
_entity_poly.pdbx_strand_id
1 'polypeptide(L)'
;MVRDSSDADLLSPAGGERPRDALELGTRPVGGIFVPAPDMVAVDRTVTPARLERIDAAAGFSRFPTRPTRPTGADLGHFHIKDALDVVERHPPSRIAPHEVTRETARPDRLTPERRAADPRLLGPGPSVPAGPSSSPTPL
;
A
#
# COMPACT_ATOMS: atom_id res chain seq x y z
N MET A 1 -21.15 -9.82 -9.61
CA MET A 1 -21.08 -9.02 -10.85
C MET A 1 -20.10 -9.61 -11.86
N VAL A 2 -18.77 -9.62 -11.64
CA VAL A 2 -17.82 -10.18 -12.64
C VAL A 2 -17.98 -11.69 -12.82
N ARG A 3 -18.23 -12.45 -11.74
CA ARG A 3 -18.55 -13.89 -11.82
C ARG A 3 -19.84 -14.11 -12.62
N ASP A 4 -20.90 -13.41 -12.27
CA ASP A 4 -22.19 -13.46 -12.98
C ASP A 4 -22.06 -13.13 -14.49
N SER A 5 -21.22 -12.17 -14.88
CA SER A 5 -20.94 -11.86 -16.30
C SER A 5 -20.13 -12.95 -17.01
N SER A 6 -19.30 -13.67 -16.28
CA SER A 6 -18.55 -14.81 -16.83
C SER A 6 -19.43 -16.04 -16.97
N ASP A 7 -20.28 -16.30 -15.97
CA ASP A 7 -21.27 -17.38 -15.97
C ASP A 7 -22.34 -17.17 -17.06
N ALA A 8 -22.57 -15.91 -17.44
CA ALA A 8 -23.42 -15.51 -18.56
C ALA A 8 -22.71 -15.51 -19.93
N ASP A 9 -21.46 -16.00 -20.01
CA ASP A 9 -20.64 -16.07 -21.24
C ASP A 9 -20.41 -14.71 -21.93
N LEU A 10 -20.52 -13.61 -21.17
CA LEU A 10 -20.32 -12.24 -21.65
C LEU A 10 -18.84 -11.83 -21.60
N LEU A 11 -17.99 -12.62 -20.97
CA LEU A 11 -16.55 -12.43 -20.88
C LEU A 11 -15.86 -13.69 -21.39
N SER A 12 -14.91 -13.52 -22.31
CA SER A 12 -14.01 -14.62 -22.65
C SER A 12 -13.23 -15.06 -21.40
N PRO A 13 -12.70 -16.29 -21.34
CA PRO A 13 -11.94 -16.77 -20.19
C PRO A 13 -10.81 -15.80 -19.79
N ALA A 14 -10.02 -15.31 -20.75
CA ALA A 14 -8.99 -14.29 -20.50
C ALA A 14 -9.55 -12.88 -20.19
N GLY A 15 -10.79 -12.61 -20.61
CA GLY A 15 -11.52 -11.38 -20.32
C GLY A 15 -12.10 -11.33 -18.90
N GLY A 16 -12.32 -12.48 -18.26
CA GLY A 16 -12.77 -12.60 -16.87
C GLY A 16 -11.64 -12.49 -15.84
N GLU A 17 -10.44 -12.98 -16.16
CA GLU A 17 -9.30 -13.02 -15.23
C GLU A 17 -8.81 -11.61 -14.83
N ARG A 18 -8.53 -10.73 -15.81
CA ARG A 18 -7.99 -9.39 -15.52
C ARG A 18 -8.89 -8.54 -14.61
N PRO A 19 -10.21 -8.46 -14.83
CA PRO A 19 -11.11 -7.74 -13.91
C PRO A 19 -11.20 -8.37 -12.53
N ARG A 20 -11.12 -9.70 -12.41
CA ARG A 20 -11.08 -10.39 -11.11
C ARG A 20 -9.81 -10.04 -10.35
N ASP A 21 -8.66 -10.14 -11.01
CA ASP A 21 -7.35 -9.78 -10.45
C ASP A 21 -7.32 -8.33 -9.97
N ALA A 22 -7.93 -7.41 -10.73
CA ALA A 22 -8.01 -6.00 -10.35
C ALA A 22 -8.88 -5.78 -9.09
N LEU A 23 -10.02 -6.47 -8.98
CA LEU A 23 -10.85 -6.41 -7.79
C LEU A 23 -10.18 -7.05 -6.58
N GLU A 24 -9.45 -8.15 -6.79
CA GLU A 24 -8.69 -8.81 -5.74
C GLU A 24 -7.56 -7.91 -5.24
N LEU A 25 -6.82 -7.28 -6.16
CA LEU A 25 -5.75 -6.31 -5.85
C LEU A 25 -6.26 -5.18 -4.93
N GLY A 26 -7.48 -4.70 -5.14
CA GLY A 26 -8.11 -3.67 -4.29
C GLY A 26 -8.39 -4.09 -2.85
N THR A 27 -8.26 -5.38 -2.53
CA THR A 27 -8.47 -5.94 -1.18
C THR A 27 -7.24 -6.62 -0.60
N ARG A 28 -6.19 -6.82 -1.42
CA ARG A 28 -4.94 -7.42 -0.97
C ARG A 28 -4.21 -6.43 -0.05
N PRO A 29 -3.76 -6.87 1.13
CA PRO A 29 -2.98 -6.01 2.00
C PRO A 29 -1.68 -5.63 1.29
N VAL A 30 -1.25 -4.39 1.48
CA VAL A 30 -0.01 -3.86 0.90
C VAL A 30 1.19 -4.77 1.20
N GLY A 31 1.27 -5.35 2.40
CA GLY A 31 2.33 -6.30 2.75
C GLY A 31 2.39 -7.57 1.88
N GLY A 32 1.29 -7.95 1.22
CA GLY A 32 1.21 -9.12 0.33
C GLY A 32 1.68 -8.87 -1.10
N ILE A 33 2.02 -7.62 -1.45
CA ILE A 33 2.47 -7.23 -2.80
C ILE A 33 3.88 -6.62 -2.81
N PHE A 34 4.43 -6.26 -1.65
CA PHE A 34 5.78 -5.69 -1.54
C PHE A 34 6.86 -6.78 -1.49
N VAL A 35 8.04 -6.46 -2.04
CA VAL A 35 9.26 -7.24 -1.78
C VAL A 35 9.60 -7.11 -0.30
N PRO A 36 9.86 -8.21 0.44
CA PRO A 36 10.28 -8.12 1.83
C PRO A 36 11.56 -7.31 1.98
N ALA A 37 11.64 -6.47 3.01
CA ALA A 37 12.82 -5.66 3.30
C ALA A 37 14.17 -6.42 3.29
N PRO A 38 14.31 -7.65 3.84
CA PRO A 38 15.58 -8.39 3.78
C PRO A 38 15.98 -8.83 2.36
N ASP A 39 15.02 -8.91 1.44
CA ASP A 39 15.25 -9.35 0.07
C ASP A 39 15.52 -8.15 -0.87
N MET A 40 15.40 -6.91 -0.35
CA MET A 40 15.69 -5.70 -1.12
C MET A 40 17.19 -5.47 -1.26
N VAL A 41 17.63 -5.10 -2.46
CA VAL A 41 18.98 -4.58 -2.71
C VAL A 41 19.06 -3.14 -2.22
N ALA A 42 19.37 -2.96 -0.93
CA ALA A 42 19.54 -1.65 -0.30
C ALA A 42 20.99 -1.15 -0.37
N VAL A 43 21.15 0.17 -0.42
CA VAL A 43 22.46 0.84 -0.49
C VAL A 43 22.65 1.82 0.67
N ASP A 44 23.89 2.09 1.05
CA ASP A 44 24.18 3.11 2.05
C ASP A 44 23.87 4.52 1.52
N ARG A 45 23.46 5.42 2.43
CA ARG A 45 23.18 6.84 2.10
C ARG A 45 24.40 7.59 1.55
N THR A 46 25.60 7.06 1.75
CA THR A 46 26.88 7.63 1.30
C THR A 46 27.42 6.96 0.04
N VAL A 47 26.62 6.14 -0.65
CA VAL A 47 27.03 5.43 -1.87
C VAL A 47 27.54 6.41 -2.93
N THR A 48 28.64 6.05 -3.59
CA THR A 48 29.19 6.85 -4.68
C THR A 48 28.48 6.53 -6.00
N PRO A 49 28.42 7.48 -6.95
CA PRO A 49 27.82 7.24 -8.26
C PRO A 49 28.36 6.00 -8.97
N ALA A 50 29.69 5.86 -9.03
CA ALA A 50 30.35 4.70 -9.65
C ALA A 50 30.08 3.37 -8.91
N ARG A 51 29.81 3.41 -7.59
CA ARG A 51 29.40 2.20 -6.87
C ARG A 51 27.95 1.87 -7.15
N LEU A 52 27.08 2.87 -7.26
CA LEU A 52 25.67 2.66 -7.60
C LEU A 52 25.51 2.05 -8.99
N GLU A 53 26.26 2.53 -10.00
CA GLU A 53 26.32 1.92 -11.34
C GLU A 53 26.70 0.44 -11.30
N ARG A 54 27.74 0.08 -10.54
CA ARG A 54 28.16 -1.33 -10.43
C ARG A 54 27.09 -2.20 -9.78
N ILE A 55 26.33 -1.65 -8.83
CA ILE A 55 25.24 -2.36 -8.17
C ILE A 55 24.07 -2.54 -9.16
N ASP A 56 23.73 -1.50 -9.92
CA ASP A 56 22.73 -1.58 -10.98
C ASP A 56 23.10 -2.59 -12.06
N ALA A 57 24.32 -2.55 -12.59
CA ALA A 57 24.78 -3.49 -13.60
C ALA A 57 24.67 -4.97 -13.14
N ALA A 58 24.75 -5.23 -11.83
CA ALA A 58 24.61 -6.56 -11.26
C ALA A 58 23.15 -6.92 -10.92
N ALA A 59 22.35 -5.95 -10.45
CA ALA A 59 21.00 -6.20 -9.92
C ALA A 59 19.87 -5.93 -10.93
N GLY A 60 20.10 -5.07 -11.92
CA GLY A 60 19.12 -4.70 -12.95
C GLY A 60 17.96 -3.84 -12.43
N PHE A 61 18.15 -3.07 -11.35
CA PHE A 61 17.10 -2.25 -10.74
C PHE A 61 17.34 -0.76 -10.95
N SER A 62 16.27 -0.04 -11.27
CA SER A 62 16.37 1.42 -11.46
C SER A 62 16.46 2.21 -10.15
N ARG A 63 15.88 1.70 -9.06
CA ARG A 63 15.78 2.36 -7.77
C ARG A 63 16.33 1.49 -6.66
N PHE A 64 17.11 2.11 -5.78
CA PHE A 64 17.75 1.43 -4.66
C PHE A 64 17.34 2.11 -3.34
N PRO A 65 16.62 1.43 -2.44
CA PRO A 65 16.28 1.99 -1.15
C PRO A 65 17.56 2.24 -0.33
N THR A 66 17.55 3.33 0.43
CA THR A 66 18.62 3.58 1.40
C THR A 66 18.48 2.63 2.58
N ARG A 67 19.59 2.07 3.04
CA ARG A 67 19.63 1.31 4.29
C ARG A 67 19.21 2.24 5.44
N PRO A 68 18.20 1.86 6.24
CA PRO A 68 17.78 2.67 7.36
C PRO A 68 18.91 2.73 8.40
N THR A 69 19.23 3.94 8.87
CA THR A 69 20.18 4.13 9.97
C THR A 69 19.47 4.01 11.32
N ARG A 70 18.15 4.14 11.36
CA ARG A 70 17.33 4.01 12.57
C ARG A 70 16.23 2.95 12.43
N PRO A 71 15.90 2.21 13.51
CA PRO A 71 14.83 1.20 13.50
C PRO A 71 13.46 1.76 13.10
N THR A 72 13.22 3.04 13.40
CA THR A 72 11.95 3.71 13.14
C THR A 72 11.74 4.05 11.66
N GLY A 73 12.77 3.91 10.80
CA GLY A 73 12.68 4.22 9.37
C GLY A 73 12.36 5.69 9.09
N ALA A 74 12.79 6.60 9.96
CA ALA A 74 12.56 8.04 9.81
C ALA A 74 13.44 8.66 8.71
N ASP A 75 14.50 7.96 8.29
CA ASP A 75 15.49 8.38 7.31
C ASP A 75 15.41 7.56 6.01
N LEU A 76 14.22 7.05 5.67
CA LEU A 76 14.02 6.29 4.44
C LEU A 76 14.09 7.21 3.22
N GLY A 77 14.89 6.79 2.26
CA GLY A 77 15.00 7.39 0.94
C GLY A 77 15.32 6.34 -0.11
N HIS A 78 15.57 6.78 -1.33
CA HIS A 78 16.08 5.92 -2.38
C HIS A 78 16.95 6.70 -3.37
N PHE A 79 17.87 6.01 -4.02
CA PHE A 79 18.61 6.54 -5.17
C PHE A 79 17.99 6.04 -6.47
N HIS A 80 18.00 6.88 -7.50
CA HIS A 80 17.69 6.48 -8.86
C HIS A 80 18.99 6.39 -9.68
N ILE A 81 19.19 5.31 -10.44
CA ILE A 81 20.45 5.11 -11.19
C ILE A 81 20.77 6.26 -12.15
N LYS A 82 19.74 6.82 -12.80
CA LYS A 82 19.87 8.02 -13.65
C LYS A 82 20.69 9.15 -12.99
N ASP A 83 20.50 9.38 -11.69
CA ASP A 83 21.13 10.49 -10.97
C ASP A 83 22.64 10.25 -10.83
N ALA A 84 23.08 8.98 -10.83
CA ALA A 84 24.50 8.62 -10.86
C ALA A 84 25.09 8.75 -12.27
N LEU A 85 24.37 8.30 -13.31
CA LEU A 85 24.82 8.38 -14.71
C LEU A 85 25.04 9.84 -15.13
N ASP A 86 24.09 10.69 -14.78
CA ASP A 86 24.12 12.15 -15.00
C ASP A 86 25.36 12.84 -14.41
N VAL A 87 25.82 12.33 -13.27
CA VAL A 87 26.87 12.91 -12.42
C VAL A 87 28.25 12.38 -12.83
N VAL A 88 28.36 11.10 -13.17
CA VAL A 88 29.59 10.48 -13.70
C VAL A 88 29.99 11.10 -15.03
N GLU A 89 29.03 11.33 -15.93
CA GLU A 89 29.29 11.93 -17.24
C GLU A 89 29.80 13.37 -17.13
N ARG A 90 29.33 14.13 -16.13
CA ARG A 90 29.55 15.58 -16.05
C ARG A 90 30.65 16.00 -15.05
N HIS A 91 30.82 15.33 -13.91
CA HIS A 91 31.73 15.79 -12.84
C HIS A 91 32.27 14.69 -11.90
N PRO A 92 33.46 14.11 -12.07
CA PRO A 92 34.09 13.27 -11.03
C PRO A 92 34.83 14.11 -9.96
N PRO A 93 34.77 13.81 -8.64
CA PRO A 93 33.86 12.91 -7.91
C PRO A 93 32.69 13.70 -7.28
N SER A 94 31.65 13.99 -8.06
CA SER A 94 30.45 14.62 -7.52
C SER A 94 29.60 13.65 -6.69
N ARG A 95 28.85 14.20 -5.73
CA ARG A 95 27.99 13.46 -4.81
C ARG A 95 26.56 13.43 -5.33
N ILE A 96 25.86 12.33 -5.07
CA ILE A 96 24.41 12.19 -5.26
C ILE A 96 23.73 12.17 -3.90
N ALA A 97 22.50 12.68 -3.83
CA ALA A 97 21.67 12.66 -2.63
C ALA A 97 20.45 11.75 -2.85
N PRO A 98 20.01 11.00 -1.83
CA PRO A 98 18.82 10.16 -1.96
C PRO A 98 17.56 11.02 -1.99
N HIS A 99 16.56 10.57 -2.76
CA HIS A 99 15.20 11.10 -2.72
C HIS A 99 14.52 10.67 -1.43
N GLU A 100 13.98 11.62 -0.68
CA GLU A 100 13.27 11.34 0.57
C GLU A 100 11.91 10.71 0.29
N VAL A 101 11.53 9.74 1.13
CA VAL A 101 10.18 9.15 1.10
C VAL A 101 9.29 9.94 2.05
N THR A 102 8.37 10.73 1.50
CA THR A 102 7.33 11.37 2.31
C THR A 102 6.41 10.30 2.88
N ARG A 103 6.29 10.24 4.22
CA ARG A 103 5.25 9.43 4.84
C ARG A 103 3.90 10.11 4.64
N GLU A 104 3.12 9.59 3.72
CA GLU A 104 1.69 9.86 3.73
C GLU A 104 1.09 9.04 4.87
N THR A 105 0.46 9.69 5.84
CA THR A 105 -0.22 8.98 6.92
C THR A 105 -1.30 8.13 6.29
N ALA A 106 -1.20 6.81 6.45
CA ALA A 106 -2.18 5.87 5.93
C ALA A 106 -3.58 6.33 6.35
N ARG A 107 -4.39 6.76 5.38
CA ARG A 107 -5.82 6.93 5.60
C ARG A 107 -6.34 5.55 5.98
N PRO A 108 -7.10 5.38 7.08
CA PRO A 108 -7.59 4.07 7.48
C PRO A 108 -8.35 3.45 6.29
N ASP A 109 -7.83 2.31 5.85
CA ASP A 109 -8.33 1.55 4.72
C ASP A 109 -9.73 1.05 5.05
N ARG A 110 -10.75 1.78 4.60
CA ARG A 110 -12.15 1.35 4.65
C ARG A 110 -12.79 1.62 3.31
N LEU A 111 -12.48 0.78 2.33
CA LEU A 111 -13.53 0.33 1.42
C LEU A 111 -14.35 -0.71 2.18
N THR A 112 -15.20 -0.26 3.11
CA THR A 112 -16.30 -1.11 3.57
C THR A 112 -17.15 -1.40 2.35
N PRO A 113 -17.29 -2.66 1.90
CA PRO A 113 -18.30 -2.97 0.90
C PRO A 113 -19.64 -2.58 1.55
N GLU A 114 -20.35 -1.65 0.92
CA GLU A 114 -21.69 -1.28 1.34
C GLU A 114 -22.50 -2.57 1.43
N ARG A 115 -22.81 -2.99 2.66
CA ARG A 115 -23.75 -4.08 2.89
C ARG A 115 -25.05 -3.65 2.24
N ARG A 116 -25.46 -4.35 1.18
CA ARG A 116 -26.80 -4.32 0.60
C ARG A 116 -27.80 -4.13 1.74
N ALA A 117 -28.43 -2.96 1.80
CA ALA A 117 -29.45 -2.67 2.80
C ALA A 117 -30.44 -3.83 2.79
N ALA A 118 -30.57 -4.50 3.93
CA ALA A 118 -31.54 -5.55 4.13
C ALA A 118 -32.93 -4.96 3.84
N ASP A 119 -33.71 -5.70 3.06
CA ASP A 119 -35.07 -5.38 2.71
C ASP A 119 -35.88 -5.03 3.99
N PRO A 120 -36.40 -3.80 4.14
CA PRO A 120 -37.14 -3.40 5.33
C PRO A 120 -38.46 -4.17 5.52
N ARG A 121 -38.82 -5.08 4.62
CA ARG A 121 -40.03 -5.92 4.70
C ARG A 121 -39.86 -7.22 5.49
N LEU A 122 -38.66 -7.54 5.96
CA LEU A 122 -38.38 -8.80 6.70
C LEU A 122 -38.19 -8.62 8.22
N LEU A 123 -38.33 -7.41 8.76
CA LEU A 123 -38.32 -7.19 10.21
C LEU A 123 -39.76 -7.25 10.75
N GLY A 124 -40.16 -8.42 11.25
CA GLY A 124 -41.38 -8.57 12.04
C GLY A 124 -41.35 -7.66 13.28
N PRO A 125 -42.52 -7.37 13.89
CA PRO A 125 -42.59 -6.44 15.01
C PRO A 125 -41.74 -6.94 16.19
N GLY A 126 -40.76 -6.11 16.58
CA GLY A 126 -39.90 -6.37 17.73
C GLY A 126 -40.68 -6.37 19.05
N PRO A 127 -40.19 -7.07 20.08
CA PRO A 127 -40.92 -7.19 21.34
C PRO A 127 -40.99 -5.85 22.09
N SER A 128 -42.19 -5.54 22.60
CA SER A 128 -42.46 -4.40 23.47
C SER A 128 -41.70 -4.54 24.79
N VAL A 129 -40.81 -3.58 25.09
CA VAL A 129 -40.08 -3.49 26.36
C VAL A 129 -40.94 -2.72 27.37
N PRO A 130 -41.19 -3.23 28.59
CA PRO A 130 -41.96 -2.50 29.60
C PRO A 130 -41.13 -1.39 30.25
N ALA A 131 -41.79 -0.26 30.51
CA ALA A 131 -41.19 0.91 31.17
C ALA A 131 -40.77 0.58 32.61
N GLY A 132 -39.48 0.79 32.93
CA GLY A 132 -38.95 0.71 34.29
C GLY A 132 -39.33 1.94 35.13
N PRO A 133 -39.34 1.83 36.47
CA PRO A 133 -39.87 2.87 37.35
C PRO A 133 -38.90 4.06 37.48
N SER A 134 -39.49 5.26 37.39
CA SER A 134 -38.85 6.56 37.66
C SER A 134 -38.39 6.66 39.11
N SER A 135 -37.11 6.94 39.34
CA SER A 135 -36.57 7.32 40.65
C SER A 135 -36.10 8.77 40.57
N SER A 136 -36.78 9.63 41.33
CA SER A 136 -36.45 11.04 41.55
C SER A 136 -35.24 11.19 42.49
N PRO A 137 -34.41 12.24 42.33
CA PRO A 137 -33.29 12.48 43.23
C PRO A 137 -33.74 13.28 44.47
N THR A 138 -33.27 12.87 45.64
CA THR A 138 -33.33 13.63 46.90
C THR A 138 -32.12 14.57 46.99
N PRO A 139 -32.27 15.85 47.38
CA PRO A 139 -31.14 16.77 47.50
C PRO A 139 -30.48 16.69 48.88
N LEU A 140 -29.19 17.04 48.93
CA LEU A 140 -28.47 17.53 50.10
C LEU A 140 -28.16 19.02 49.89
#